data_AF-A0A8B4L8K7-F1
#
_entry.id   AF-A0A8B4L8K7-F1
#
_cell.length_a   1.000
_cell.length_b   1.000
_cell.length_c   1.000
_cell.angle_alpha   90.00
_cell.angle_beta   90.00
_cell.angle_gamma   90.00
#
_symmetry.space_group_name_H-M   'P 1'
#
loop_
_entity.id
_entity.type
_entity.pdbx_description
1 polymer ?
#
loop_
_entity_poly.entity_id
_entity_poly.type
_entity_poly.pdbx_seq_one_letter_code
_entity_poly.pdbx_strand_id
1 'polypeptide(L)' 'MHTFIFLVLIKNINGGGSWNITPMPNTDVCVQVLRTIEAHGGRGFGNTGECIEVKTNEPFNSVMETLNGGGQ' A
#
# COMPACT_ATOMS: atom_id res chain seq x y z
N MET A 1 7.75 -16.47 -11.65
CA MET A 1 7.42 -15.05 -11.39
C MET A 1 5.97 -14.94 -10.96
N HIS A 2 5.78 -14.58 -9.70
CA HIS A 2 4.49 -14.22 -9.13
C HIS A 2 4.32 -12.71 -9.19
N THR A 3 3.08 -12.28 -9.36
CA THR A 3 2.71 -10.87 -9.31
C THR A 3 1.82 -10.67 -8.10
N PHE A 4 2.21 -9.75 -7.22
CA PHE A 4 1.44 -9.39 -6.04
C PHE A 4 1.05 -7.93 -6.15
N ILE A 5 -0.19 -7.63 -5.79
CA ILE A 5 -0.70 -6.26 -5.75
C ILE A 5 -0.78 -5.85 -4.29
N PHE A 6 -0.29 -4.66 -3.97
CA PHE A 6 -0.38 -4.10 -2.64
C PHE A 6 -0.95 -2.69 -2.70
N LEU A 7 -1.82 -2.39 -1.74
CA LEU A 7 -2.23 -1.04 -1.41
C LEU A 7 -1.32 -0.53 -0.29
N VAL A 8 -0.57 0.54 -0.58
CA VAL A 8 0.27 1.24 0.40
C VAL A 8 -0.46 2.51 0.79
N LEU A 9 -0.82 2.64 2.06
CA LEU A 9 -1.47 3.82 2.62
C LEU A 9 -0.49 4.56 3.50
N ILE A 10 -0.03 5.72 3.05
CA ILE A 10 0.79 6.63 3.83
C ILE A 10 -0.13 7.49 4.67
N LYS A 11 0.06 7.47 5.98
CA LYS A 11 -0.61 8.31 6.96
C LYS A 11 0.42 9.22 7.61
N ASN A 12 0.29 10.52 7.37
CA ASN A 12 1.14 11.50 8.04
C ASN A 12 0.62 11.72 9.47
N ILE A 13 1.33 11.20 10.46
CA ILE A 13 1.02 11.40 11.88
C ILE A 13 2.10 12.27 12.51
N ASN A 14 1.83 13.58 12.60
CA ASN A 14 2.42 14.54 13.53
C ASN A 14 3.92 14.30 13.85
N GLY A 15 4.79 14.28 12.82
CA GLY A 15 6.24 14.12 12.97
C GLY A 15 6.82 12.76 12.56
N GLY A 16 5.98 11.79 12.18
CA GLY A 16 6.39 10.52 11.57
C GLY A 16 5.43 10.10 10.46
N GLY A 17 5.95 9.60 9.35
CA GLY A 17 5.14 8.97 8.31
C GLY A 17 4.92 7.51 8.68
N SER A 18 3.68 7.10 8.93
CA SER A 18 3.34 5.67 9.05
C SER A 18 2.75 5.22 7.73
N TRP A 19 3.28 4.17 7.12
CA TRP A 19 2.63 3.54 5.98
C TRP A 19 2.07 2.18 6.38
N ASN A 20 0.91 1.85 5.83
CA ASN A 20 0.23 0.59 6.01
C ASN A 20 0.15 -0.14 4.66
N ILE A 21 0.55 -1.41 4.64
CA ILE A 21 0.66 -2.20 3.41
C ILE A 21 -0.37 -3.32 3.49
N THR A 22 -1.33 -3.32 2.58
CA THR A 22 -2.40 -4.33 2.52
C THR A 22 -2.34 -5.08 1.19
N PRO A 23 -2.22 -6.41 1.19
CA PRO A 23 -2.27 -7.18 -0.04
C PRO A 23 -3.66 -7.10 -0.68
N MET A 24 -3.69 -6.84 -1.98
CA MET A 24 -4.91 -6.72 -2.77
C MET A 24 -5.05 -7.92 -3.70
N PRO A 25 -6.29 -8.38 -3.96
CA PRO A 25 -6.52 -9.55 -4.83
C PRO A 25 -6.19 -9.27 -6.30
N ASN A 26 -6.32 -8.01 -6.75
CA ASN A 26 -5.96 -7.55 -8.08
C ASN A 26 -5.86 -6.01 -8.12
N THR A 27 -5.41 -5.48 -9.26
CA THR A 27 -5.22 -4.04 -9.49
C THR A 27 -6.54 -3.27 -9.50
N ASP A 28 -7.61 -3.82 -10.07
CA ASP A 28 -8.93 -3.17 -10.13
C ASP A 28 -9.50 -2.90 -8.74
N VAL A 29 -9.45 -3.92 -7.85
CA VAL A 29 -9.88 -3.80 -6.46
C VAL A 29 -8.99 -2.82 -5.71
N CYS A 30 -7.67 -2.86 -5.93
CA CYS A 30 -6.77 -1.89 -5.31
C CYS A 30 -7.15 -0.45 -5.67
N VAL A 31 -7.35 -0.17 -6.97
CA VAL A 31 -7.71 1.15 -7.47
C VAL A 31 -9.10 1.57 -6.99
N GLN A 32 -10.04 0.64 -6.89
CA GLN A 32 -11.38 0.91 -6.35
C GLN A 32 -11.29 1.31 -4.88
N VAL A 33 -10.57 0.54 -4.06
CA VAL A 33 -10.37 0.82 -2.63
C VAL A 33 -9.62 2.13 -2.45
N LEU A 34 -8.55 2.37 -3.23
CA LEU A 34 -7.80 3.62 -3.21
C LEU A 34 -8.72 4.82 -3.49
N ARG A 35 -9.54 4.75 -4.55
CA ARG A 35 -10.52 5.81 -4.87
C ARG A 35 -11.55 6.00 -3.77
N THR A 36 -12.02 4.93 -3.14
CA THR A 36 -12.92 5.03 -1.97
C THR A 36 -12.21 5.73 -0.81
N ILE A 37 -10.97 5.39 -0.50
CA ILE A 37 -10.20 6.03 0.57
C ILE A 37 -9.95 7.50 0.25
N GLU A 38 -9.61 7.86 -0.98
CA GLU A 38 -9.42 9.24 -1.42
C GLU A 38 -10.72 10.05 -1.36
N ALA A 39 -11.86 9.44 -1.72
CA ALA A 39 -13.17 10.08 -1.68
C ALA A 39 -13.69 10.27 -0.24
N HIS A 40 -13.45 9.31 0.65
CA HIS A 40 -13.90 9.36 2.04
C HIS A 40 -12.91 10.12 2.97
N GLY A 41 -11.62 10.08 2.68
CA GLY A 41 -10.53 10.73 3.42
C GLY A 41 -10.20 12.13 2.91
N GLY A 42 -11.20 12.81 2.33
CA GLY A 42 -11.07 13.96 1.44
C GLY A 42 -9.92 14.89 1.79
N ARG A 43 -8.84 14.85 1.00
CA ARG A 43 -7.76 15.85 0.80
C ARG A 43 -7.20 16.66 1.99
N GLY A 44 -7.61 16.39 3.23
CA GLY A 44 -7.43 17.27 4.38
C GLY A 44 -6.67 16.64 5.55
N PHE A 45 -6.25 15.37 5.43
CA PHE A 45 -5.57 14.65 6.50
C PHE A 45 -4.24 13.97 6.09
N GLY A 46 -3.60 14.43 5.01
CA GLY A 46 -2.24 14.00 4.66
C GLY A 46 -2.09 12.49 4.41
N ASN A 47 -3.20 11.81 4.09
CA ASN A 47 -3.20 10.39 3.79
C ASN A 47 -3.12 10.21 2.28
N THR A 48 -2.00 9.68 1.78
CA THR A 48 -1.79 9.38 0.37
C THR A 48 -1.72 7.87 0.22
N GLY A 49 -2.46 7.30 -0.73
CA GLY A 49 -2.39 5.88 -1.03
C GLY A 49 -1.84 5.62 -2.42
N GLU A 50 -1.17 4.48 -2.61
CA GLU A 50 -0.71 4.01 -3.92
C GLU A 50 -0.94 2.50 -4.05
N CYS A 51 -1.31 2.08 -5.26
CA CYS A 51 -1.37 0.69 -5.65
C CYS A 51 -0.08 0.28 -6.35
N ILE A 52 0.70 -0.61 -5.74
CA ILE A 52 1.94 -1.12 -6.31
C ILE A 52 1.78 -2.55 -6.80
N GLU A 53 2.40 -2.84 -7.94
CA GLU A 53 2.51 -4.18 -8.51
C GLU A 53 3.94 -4.67 -8.34
N VAL A 54 4.13 -5.73 -7.57
CA VAL A 54 5.44 -6.32 -7.31
C VAL A 54 5.53 -7.64 -8.06
N LYS A 55 6.45 -7.72 -9.02
CA LYS A 55 6.81 -8.93 -9.74
C LYS A 55 8.06 -9.54 -9.13
N THR A 56 7.95 -10.72 -8.54
CA THR A 56 9.07 -11.40 -7.89
C THR A 56 9.02 -12.90 -8.12
N ASN A 57 10.14 -13.59 -7.90
CA ASN A 57 10.18 -15.05 -7.79
C ASN A 57 10.13 -15.53 -6.34
N GLU A 58 10.13 -14.61 -5.39
CA GLU A 58 10.11 -14.90 -3.96
C GLU A 58 8.69 -15.18 -3.44
N PRO A 59 8.57 -15.94 -2.34
CA PRO A 59 7.29 -16.15 -1.68
C PRO A 59 6.77 -14.84 -1.08
N PHE A 60 5.44 -14.73 -0.98
CA PHE A 60 4.73 -13.57 -0.45
C PHE A 60 5.29 -13.03 0.88
N ASN A 61 5.68 -13.93 1.79
CA ASN A 61 6.23 -13.55 3.10
C ASN A 61 7.55 -12.75 2.97
N SER A 62 8.45 -13.15 2.05
CA SER A 62 9.72 -12.44 1.82
C SER A 62 9.47 -11.01 1.29
N VAL A 63 8.49 -10.88 0.40
CA VAL A 63 8.06 -9.59 -0.13
C VAL A 63 7.48 -8.71 0.97
N MET A 64 6.60 -9.27 1.81
CA MET A 64 6.02 -8.53 2.93
C MET A 64 7.07 -8.11 3.95
N GLU A 65 8.05 -8.95 4.28
CA GLU A 65 9.15 -8.57 5.16
C GLU A 65 9.97 -7.43 4.57
N THR A 66 10.28 -7.49 3.28
CA THR A 66 11.01 -6.43 2.57
C THR A 66 10.25 -5.11 2.57
N LEU A 67 8.94 -5.16 2.27
CA LEU A 67 8.07 -3.99 2.22
C LEU A 67 7.85 -3.35 3.61
N ASN A 68 7.79 -4.16 4.67
CA ASN A 68 7.68 -3.67 6.05
C ASN A 68 9.03 -3.19 6.62
N GLY A 69 10.15 -3.78 6.17
CA GLY A 69 11.49 -3.51 6.67
C GLY A 69 12.15 -2.24 6.11
N GLY A 70 11.63 -1.66 5.03
CA GLY A 70 12.17 -0.45 4.39
C GLY A 70 12.01 0.87 5.18
N GLY A 71 11.56 0.80 6.44
CA GLY A 71 11.28 1.96 7.30
C GLY A 71 12.15 2.12 8.53
N GLN A 72 13.40 1.69 8.47
CA GLN A 72 14.40 2.01 9.50
C GLN A 72 15.11 3.32 9.21
#